data_AF-A0A345ILZ6-F1
#
_entry.id   AF-A0A345ILZ6-F1
#
_cell.length_a   1.000
_cell.length_b   1.000
_cell.length_c   1.000
_cell.angle_alpha   90.00
_cell.angle_beta   90.00
_cell.angle_gamma   90.00
#
_symmetry.space_group_name_H-M   'P 1'
#
loop_
_entity.id
_entity.type
_entity.pdbx_description
1 polymer ?
#
loop_
_entity_poly.entity_id
_entity_poly.type
_entity_poly.pdbx_seq_one_letter_code
_entity_poly.pdbx_strand_id
1 'polypeptide(L)'
;MTWEKVKLGEVVRFNYGKALISKDRDATGQFDVFGSSGVVGRHNTALIQERSVIVGRKGSAGLVTDAPRGGWPIDTAYYLTSTENYLFDWRYLFYALRRLELPKLATATAMPGLNREDAYQQGSSRIPGS
;
A
#
# COMPACT_ATOMS: atom_id res chain seq x y z
N MET A 1 8.90 1.46 28.74
CA MET A 1 8.46 1.08 27.38
C MET A 1 9.61 1.36 26.43
N THR A 2 10.20 0.30 25.86
CA THR A 2 11.34 0.38 24.95
C THR A 2 10.84 0.31 23.51
N TRP A 3 11.20 1.31 22.71
CA TRP A 3 10.85 1.37 21.29
C TRP A 3 11.85 0.57 20.48
N GLU A 4 11.40 -0.50 19.83
CA GLU A 4 12.25 -1.32 18.97
C GLU A 4 12.19 -0.84 17.51
N LYS A 5 13.34 -0.86 16.82
CA LYS A 5 13.40 -0.57 15.39
C LYS A 5 13.08 -1.84 14.63
N VAL A 6 11.90 -1.88 14.03
CA VAL A 6 11.44 -2.98 13.17
C VAL A 6 11.47 -2.56 11.70
N LYS A 7 11.86 -3.49 10.82
CA LYS A 7 11.79 -3.26 9.37
C LYS A 7 10.34 -3.34 8.91
N LEU A 8 9.99 -2.54 7.89
CA LEU A 8 8.63 -2.54 7.35
C LEU A 8 8.19 -3.93 6.88
N GLY A 9 9.11 -4.72 6.32
CA GLY A 9 8.84 -6.10 5.90
C GLY A 9 8.60 -7.10 7.02
N GLU A 10 8.84 -6.73 8.28
CA GLU A 10 8.48 -7.56 9.43
C GLU A 10 7.04 -7.31 9.87
N VAL A 11 6.51 -6.13 9.57
CA VAL A 11 5.19 -5.65 10.03
C VAL A 11 4.10 -5.84 8.98
N VAL A 12 4.43 -5.64 7.70
CA VAL A 12 3.45 -5.73 6.60
C VAL A 12 3.98 -6.50 5.40
N ARG A 13 3.05 -7.04 4.61
CA ARG A 13 3.30 -7.64 3.30
C ARG A 13 2.76 -6.74 2.20
N PHE A 14 3.56 -6.53 1.15
CA PHE A 14 3.16 -5.83 -0.07
C PHE A 14 2.63 -6.85 -1.07
N ASN A 15 1.31 -6.88 -1.25
CA ASN A 15 0.63 -7.80 -2.15
C ASN A 15 0.31 -7.11 -3.48
N TYR A 16 0.47 -7.84 -4.58
CA TYR A 16 0.17 -7.31 -5.91
C TYR A 16 -1.34 -7.14 -6.12
N GLY A 17 -1.75 -5.99 -6.64
CA GLY A 17 -3.09 -5.81 -7.18
C GLY A 17 -3.36 -6.70 -8.40
N LYS A 18 -4.62 -6.75 -8.82
CA LYS A 18 -5.08 -7.59 -9.93
C LYS A 18 -5.58 -6.72 -11.09
N ALA A 19 -5.22 -7.08 -12.32
CA ALA A 19 -5.62 -6.34 -13.51
C ALA A 19 -7.15 -6.15 -13.55
N LEU A 20 -7.57 -4.88 -13.72
CA LEU A 20 -8.96 -4.47 -13.95
C LEU A 20 -8.94 -3.24 -14.85
N ILE A 21 -9.08 -3.50 -16.15
CA ILE A 21 -9.03 -2.47 -17.19
C ILE A 21 -10.27 -1.58 -17.14
N SER A 22 -10.13 -0.33 -17.58
CA SER A 22 -11.17 0.70 -17.40
C SER A 22 -12.53 0.32 -17.98
N LYS A 23 -12.57 -0.45 -19.08
CA LYS A 23 -13.82 -0.90 -19.72
C LYS A 23 -14.61 -1.92 -18.88
N ASP A 24 -13.95 -2.64 -17.98
CA ASP A 24 -14.58 -3.66 -17.11
C ASP A 24 -14.94 -3.08 -15.73
N ARG A 25 -14.64 -1.80 -15.49
CA ARG A 25 -14.98 -1.09 -14.26
C ARG A 25 -16.46 -0.70 -14.27
N ASP A 26 -17.04 -0.67 -13.08
CA ASP A 26 -18.42 -0.27 -12.90
C ASP A 26 -18.44 1.05 -12.12
N ALA A 27 -18.72 2.14 -12.84
CA ALA A 27 -18.76 3.48 -12.25
C ALA A 27 -19.84 3.63 -11.16
N THR A 28 -20.86 2.76 -11.16
CA THR A 28 -21.92 2.72 -10.14
C THR A 28 -21.57 1.82 -8.95
N GLY A 29 -20.45 1.12 -9.04
CA GLY A 29 -19.94 0.23 -8.01
C GLY A 29 -19.63 0.93 -6.68
N GLN A 30 -19.64 0.15 -5.61
CA GLN A 30 -19.53 0.66 -4.24
C GLN A 30 -18.08 0.73 -3.73
N PHE A 31 -17.19 0.00 -4.38
CA PHE A 31 -15.79 -0.11 -4.01
C PHE A 31 -14.91 0.73 -4.92
N ASP A 32 -13.93 1.39 -4.32
CA ASP A 32 -12.96 2.17 -5.07
C ASP A 32 -11.96 1.24 -5.78
N VAL A 33 -11.58 1.62 -6.99
CA VAL A 33 -10.49 0.98 -7.75
C VAL A 33 -9.25 1.83 -7.56
N PHE A 34 -8.16 1.24 -7.10
CA PHE A 34 -6.92 1.95 -6.79
C PHE A 34 -5.82 1.60 -7.79
N GLY A 35 -5.17 2.61 -8.35
CA GLY A 35 -3.93 2.49 -9.12
C GLY A 35 -2.79 3.23 -8.44
N SER A 36 -1.67 3.40 -9.15
CA SER A 36 -0.50 4.07 -8.58
C SER A 36 -0.73 5.51 -8.14
N SER A 37 -1.70 6.19 -8.75
CA SER A 37 -2.06 7.59 -8.47
C SER A 37 -3.21 7.74 -7.48
N GLY A 38 -3.60 6.67 -6.78
CA GLY A 38 -4.74 6.65 -5.86
C GLY A 38 -6.00 6.09 -6.51
N VAL A 39 -7.16 6.67 -6.22
CA VAL A 39 -8.45 6.19 -6.76
C VAL A 39 -8.55 6.51 -8.25
N VAL A 40 -8.79 5.50 -9.08
CA VAL A 40 -8.84 5.58 -10.56
C VAL A 40 -10.21 5.14 -11.13
N GLY A 41 -11.18 4.85 -10.28
CA GLY A 41 -12.52 4.45 -10.67
C GLY A 41 -13.26 3.72 -9.57
N ARG A 42 -14.37 3.07 -9.92
CA ARG A 42 -15.17 2.25 -9.03
C ARG A 42 -15.47 0.89 -9.65
N HIS A 43 -15.84 -0.07 -8.80
CA HIS A 43 -16.29 -1.38 -9.21
C HIS A 43 -17.25 -1.98 -8.17
N ASN A 44 -18.08 -2.92 -8.60
CA ASN A 44 -19.05 -3.59 -7.74
C ASN A 44 -18.41 -4.65 -6.84
N THR A 45 -17.20 -5.11 -7.20
CA THR A 45 -16.46 -6.14 -6.48
C THR A 45 -15.17 -5.55 -5.92
N ALA A 46 -14.80 -5.96 -4.71
CA ALA A 46 -13.52 -5.64 -4.10
C ALA A 46 -12.57 -6.83 -4.16
N LEU A 47 -11.28 -6.56 -4.36
CA LEU A 47 -10.23 -7.57 -4.16
C LEU A 47 -9.88 -7.72 -2.67
N ILE A 48 -9.97 -6.61 -1.93
CA ILE A 48 -9.77 -6.56 -0.49
C ILE A 48 -11.01 -5.97 0.18
N GLN A 49 -11.55 -6.64 1.20
CA GLN A 49 -12.77 -6.22 1.91
C GLN A 49 -12.50 -5.63 3.30
N GLU A 50 -11.23 -5.44 3.63
CA GLU A 50 -10.77 -4.91 4.91
C GLU A 50 -9.96 -3.63 4.70
N ARG A 51 -9.74 -2.89 5.80
CA ARG A 51 -8.89 -1.71 5.78
C ARG A 51 -7.48 -2.07 5.32
N SER A 52 -6.96 -1.29 4.40
CA SER A 52 -5.59 -1.44 3.91
C SER A 52 -5.01 -0.07 3.58
N VAL A 53 -3.71 -0.08 3.26
CA VAL A 53 -3.01 1.05 2.65
C VAL A 53 -2.52 0.60 1.29
N ILE A 54 -2.75 1.43 0.28
CA ILE A 54 -2.33 1.19 -1.09
C ILE A 54 -1.06 1.96 -1.38
N VAL A 55 -0.09 1.31 -2.01
CA VAL A 55 1.19 1.93 -2.40
C VAL A 55 1.35 1.81 -3.91
N GLY A 56 1.53 2.92 -4.60
CA GLY A 56 1.79 2.92 -6.04
C GLY A 56 3.09 2.21 -6.39
N ARG A 57 3.06 1.35 -7.42
CA ARG A 57 4.22 0.56 -7.85
C ARG A 57 4.78 1.05 -9.18
N LYS A 58 3.95 1.43 -10.16
CA LYS A 58 4.39 1.82 -11.53
C LYS A 58 3.83 3.18 -11.95
N GLY A 59 4.64 4.07 -12.52
CA GLY A 59 4.23 5.45 -12.82
C GLY A 59 4.40 6.32 -11.57
N SER A 60 3.33 6.56 -10.81
CA SER A 60 3.36 7.26 -9.51
C SER A 60 3.84 6.33 -8.37
N ALA A 61 5.01 5.73 -8.55
CA ALA A 61 5.57 4.79 -7.58
C ALA A 61 5.82 5.47 -6.22
N GLY A 62 5.46 4.79 -5.13
CA GLY A 62 5.62 5.28 -3.76
C GLY A 62 4.50 6.20 -3.24
N LEU A 63 3.49 6.55 -4.06
CA LEU A 63 2.32 7.25 -3.55
C LEU A 63 1.53 6.35 -2.59
N VAL A 64 1.22 6.86 -1.40
CA VAL A 64 0.49 6.14 -0.35
C VAL A 64 -0.95 6.63 -0.28
N THR A 65 -1.91 5.72 -0.42
CA THR A 65 -3.36 6.01 -0.38
C THR A 65 -4.04 5.16 0.70
N ASP A 66 -4.87 5.77 1.54
CA ASP A 66 -5.65 5.04 2.56
C ASP A 66 -6.87 4.37 1.89
N ALA A 67 -7.12 3.09 2.23
CA ALA A 67 -8.27 2.32 1.76
C ALA A 67 -9.07 1.84 2.98
N PRO A 68 -9.86 2.71 3.63
CA PRO A 68 -10.50 2.41 4.91
C PRO A 68 -11.56 1.29 4.84
N ARG A 69 -12.09 1.00 3.64
CA ARG A 69 -13.09 -0.05 3.38
C ARG A 69 -12.58 -1.13 2.43
N GLY A 70 -11.28 -1.16 2.19
CA GLY A 70 -10.71 -1.95 1.10
C GLY A 70 -11.12 -1.40 -0.28
N GLY A 71 -11.21 -2.29 -1.26
CA GLY A 71 -11.52 -2.01 -2.66
C GLY A 71 -10.72 -2.87 -3.63
N TRP A 72 -10.44 -2.36 -4.83
CA TRP A 72 -9.73 -3.09 -5.89
C TRP A 72 -8.43 -2.40 -6.30
N PRO A 73 -7.27 -2.78 -5.72
CA PRO A 73 -5.96 -2.41 -6.22
C PRO A 73 -5.69 -3.09 -7.56
N ILE A 74 -5.31 -2.32 -8.59
CA ILE A 74 -4.91 -2.85 -9.89
C ILE A 74 -3.41 -3.20 -9.92
N ASP A 75 -2.96 -3.87 -10.97
CA ASP A 75 -1.60 -4.40 -11.17
C ASP A 75 -0.46 -3.35 -11.10
N THR A 76 -0.82 -2.06 -11.15
CA THR A 76 0.10 -0.93 -10.96
C THR A 76 0.27 -0.51 -9.50
N ALA A 77 -0.47 -1.10 -8.55
CA ALA A 77 -0.39 -0.80 -7.13
C ALA A 77 -0.17 -2.05 -6.26
N TYR A 78 0.36 -1.83 -5.06
CA TYR A 78 0.40 -2.80 -3.98
C TYR A 78 -0.69 -2.49 -2.96
N TYR A 79 -1.24 -3.52 -2.32
CA TYR A 79 -2.00 -3.37 -1.09
C TYR A 79 -1.28 -4.04 0.07
N LEU A 80 -1.39 -3.44 1.24
CA LEU A 80 -0.71 -3.92 2.44
C LEU A 80 -1.62 -4.83 3.26
N THR A 81 -1.05 -5.93 3.76
CA THR A 81 -1.67 -6.76 4.81
C THR A 81 -0.74 -6.82 6.02
N SER A 82 -1.31 -6.95 7.22
CA SER A 82 -0.53 -7.14 8.45
C SER A 82 0.17 -8.50 8.43
N THR A 83 1.34 -8.59 9.04
CA THR A 83 1.88 -9.88 9.50
C THR A 83 1.23 -10.24 10.84
N GLU A 84 1.19 -11.53 11.20
CA GLU A 84 0.58 -12.00 12.45
C GLU A 84 1.37 -11.57 13.70
N ASN A 85 2.60 -11.09 13.51
CA ASN A 85 3.55 -10.83 14.59
C ASN A 85 3.40 -9.43 15.22
N TYR A 86 2.62 -8.53 14.62
CA TYR A 86 2.52 -7.14 15.08
C TYR A 86 1.08 -6.62 15.03
N LEU A 87 0.67 -5.95 16.10
CA LEU A 87 -0.55 -5.16 16.15
C LEU A 87 -0.20 -3.68 15.93
N PHE A 88 -0.89 -3.01 15.02
CA PHE A 88 -0.68 -1.59 14.75
C PHE A 88 -1.96 -0.91 14.27
N ASP A 89 -2.01 0.41 14.40
CA ASP A 89 -3.07 1.23 13.82
C ASP A 89 -2.77 1.54 12.34
N TRP A 90 -3.72 1.26 11.46
CA TRP A 90 -3.58 1.48 10.01
C TRP A 90 -3.37 2.95 9.63
N ARG A 91 -3.98 3.90 10.35
CA ARG A 91 -3.74 5.33 10.15
C ARG A 91 -2.32 5.68 10.55
N TYR A 92 -1.83 5.10 11.64
CA TYR A 92 -0.44 5.28 12.04
C TYR A 92 0.52 4.79 10.95
N LEU A 93 0.31 3.58 10.43
CA LEU A 93 1.09 3.04 9.32
C LEU A 93 1.02 3.95 8.08
N PHE A 94 -0.16 4.43 7.70
CA PHE A 94 -0.34 5.36 6.59
C PHE A 94 0.53 6.62 6.74
N TYR A 95 0.49 7.27 7.91
CA TYR A 95 1.32 8.46 8.16
C TYR A 95 2.81 8.14 8.24
N ALA A 96 3.18 6.98 8.78
CA ALA A 96 4.57 6.52 8.82
C ALA A 96 5.13 6.30 7.41
N LEU A 97 4.39 5.60 6.54
CA LEU A 97 4.78 5.36 5.14
C LEU A 97 4.91 6.66 4.34
N ARG A 98 4.02 7.65 4.58
CA ARG A 98 4.13 8.98 3.95
C ARG A 98 5.40 9.73 4.34
N ARG A 99 6.01 9.43 5.49
CA ARG A 99 7.27 10.02 5.94
C ARG A 99 8.50 9.30 5.39
N LEU A 100 8.37 8.04 4.95
CA LEU A 100 9.48 7.25 4.39
C LEU A 100 9.90 7.71 2.98
N GLU A 101 9.26 8.74 2.41
CA GLU A 101 9.56 9.29 1.08
C GLU A 101 9.75 8.19 0.02
N LEU A 102 8.87 7.18 0.04
CA LEU A 102 8.93 6.02 -0.86
C LEU A 102 9.13 6.37 -2.35
N PRO A 103 8.59 7.49 -2.88
CA PRO A 103 8.89 7.91 -4.25
C PRO A 103 10.38 8.10 -4.54
N LYS A 104 11.19 8.55 -3.58
CA LYS A 104 12.65 8.70 -3.73
C LYS A 104 13.36 7.37 -3.89
N LEU A 105 12.84 6.30 -3.28
CA LEU A 105 13.38 4.94 -3.41
C LEU A 105 13.07 4.37 -4.78
N ALA A 106 11.86 4.60 -5.30
CA ALA A 106 11.46 4.16 -6.64
C ALA A 106 12.26 4.85 -7.76
N THR A 107 12.81 6.04 -7.51
CA THR A 107 13.71 6.75 -8.45
C THR A 107 15.18 6.36 -8.31
N ALA A 108 15.59 5.75 -7.19
CA ALA A 108 16.97 5.35 -6.94
C ALA A 108 17.34 4.00 -7.58
N THR A 109 16.35 3.25 -8.04
CA THR A 109 16.53 1.95 -8.70
C THR A 109 16.57 2.09 -10.22
N ALA A 110 17.45 1.33 -10.88
CA ALA A 110 17.60 1.32 -12.35
C ALA A 110 16.34 0.84 -13.11
N MET A 111 15.33 0.34 -12.40
CA MET A 111 14.03 -0.05 -12.95
C MET A 111 12.95 0.97 -12.54
N PRO A 112 12.13 1.48 -13.47
CA PRO A 112 11.07 2.43 -13.14
C PRO A 112 9.96 1.74 -12.33
N GLY A 113 9.94 1.96 -11.02
CA GLY A 113 8.88 1.50 -10.11
C GLY A 113 9.38 1.14 -8.71
N LEU A 114 8.47 1.11 -7.74
CA LEU A 114 8.81 0.68 -6.37
C LEU A 114 8.91 -0.85 -6.34
N ASN A 115 10.08 -1.39 -6.01
CA ASN A 115 10.22 -2.81 -5.69
C ASN A 115 9.85 -3.05 -4.23
N ARG A 116 9.06 -4.10 -3.95
CA ARG A 116 8.68 -4.48 -2.58
C ARG A 116 9.91 -4.77 -1.70
N GLU A 117 10.99 -5.32 -2.27
CA GLU A 117 12.19 -5.65 -1.50
C GLU A 117 12.87 -4.38 -0.97
N ASP A 118 12.93 -3.32 -1.79
CA ASP A 118 13.45 -2.02 -1.37
C ASP A 118 12.55 -1.35 -0.33
N ALA A 119 11.23 -1.53 -0.45
CA ALA A 119 10.26 -1.07 0.54
C ALA A 119 10.43 -1.80 1.89
N TYR A 120 10.69 -3.10 1.88
CA TYR A 120 10.89 -3.89 3.09
C TYR A 120 12.13 -3.50 3.90
N GLN A 121 13.18 -3.00 3.24
CA GLN A 121 14.40 -2.55 3.92
C GLN A 121 14.25 -1.18 4.59
N GLN A 122 13.13 -0.47 4.37
CA GLN A 122 12.87 0.78 5.07
C GLN A 122 12.53 0.50 6.54
N GLY A 123 13.37 0.99 7.45
CA GLY A 123 13.09 0.99 8.88
C GLY A 123 12.14 2.13 9.22
N SER A 124 10.97 1.84 9.79
CA SER A 124 10.11 2.87 10.35
C SER A 124 10.42 3.01 11.83
N SER A 125 10.86 4.20 12.26
CA SER A 125 10.91 4.48 13.69
C SER A 125 9.48 4.59 14.19
N ARG A 126 9.14 3.75 15.18
CA ARG A 126 7.97 3.80 16.06
C ARG A 126 6.79 3.01 15.52
N ILE A 127 6.46 1.89 16.17
CA ILE A 127 5.11 1.36 16.31
C ILE A 127 5.05 0.97 17.79
N PRO A 128 4.00 1.35 18.56
CA PRO A 128 3.90 0.94 19.95
C PRO A 128 3.67 -0.57 20.01
N GLY A 129 4.57 -1.28 20.68
CA GLY A 129 4.41 -2.70 21.01
C GLY A 129 3.42 -2.89 22.16
N SER A 130 2.68 -4.00 22.09
CA SER A 130 1.80 -4.54 23.14
C SER A 130 2.52 -4.82 24.44
#